data_AF-A0AAC9FID9-F1
#
_entry.id   AF-A0AAC9FID9-F1
#
_cell.length_a   1.000
_cell.length_b   1.000
_cell.length_c   1.000
_cell.angle_alpha   90.00
_cell.angle_beta   90.00
_cell.angle_gamma   90.00
#
_symmetry.space_group_name_H-M   'P 1'
#
loop_
_entity.id
_entity.type
_entity.pdbx_description
1 polymer ?
#
loop_
_entity_poly.entity_id
_entity_poly.type
_entity_poly.pdbx_seq_one_letter_code
_entity_poly.pdbx_strand_id
1 'polypeptide(L)'
;MKNKSDPRVIKTKRQLKTALISLLAKQSVESLNIQCITKAAKVTRGTFYLHYTDKHDFVKKVVHDFVKDFFRSSLVDAKPFLEQKAQISEHQVQVFSLEAGFKYIATEYQTFMVLFGLTGENRFNDEIKSEFF
;
A
#
# COMPACT_ATOMS: atom_id res chain seq x y z
N MET A 1 -24.03 3.93 -4.43
CA MET A 1 -23.15 3.06 -3.60
C MET A 1 -22.08 2.46 -4.51
N LYS A 2 -20.79 2.77 -4.30
CA LYS A 2 -19.71 2.25 -5.16
C LYS A 2 -19.38 0.81 -4.76
N ASN A 3 -19.59 -0.11 -5.68
CA ASN A 3 -19.20 -1.50 -5.50
C ASN A 3 -17.65 -1.56 -5.49
N LYS A 4 -17.05 -1.79 -4.31
CA LYS A 4 -15.58 -1.87 -4.14
C LYS A 4 -14.97 -3.00 -4.98
N SER A 5 -15.78 -3.96 -5.41
CA SER A 5 -15.40 -5.11 -6.23
C SER A 5 -15.55 -4.87 -7.74
N ASP A 6 -15.98 -3.68 -8.19
CA ASP A 6 -16.09 -3.37 -9.62
C ASP A 6 -14.69 -3.41 -10.27
N PRO A 7 -14.48 -4.23 -11.32
CA PRO A 7 -13.19 -4.33 -12.01
C PRO A 7 -12.63 -2.99 -12.49
N ARG A 8 -13.50 -2.03 -12.83
CA ARG A 8 -13.10 -0.68 -13.25
C ARG A 8 -12.48 0.10 -12.10
N VAL A 9 -13.07 -0.01 -10.90
CA VAL A 9 -12.56 0.63 -9.69
C VAL A 9 -11.19 0.05 -9.33
N ILE A 10 -11.05 -1.27 -9.38
CA ILE A 10 -9.77 -1.96 -9.12
C ILE A 10 -8.70 -1.51 -10.11
N LYS A 11 -9.03 -1.50 -11.41
CA LYS A 11 -8.12 -1.05 -12.47
C LYS A 11 -7.66 0.39 -12.26
N THR A 12 -8.58 1.31 -12.01
CA THR A 12 -8.29 2.72 -11.75
C THR A 12 -7.41 2.90 -10.52
N LYS A 13 -7.72 2.23 -9.41
CA LYS A 13 -6.89 2.27 -8.20
C LYS A 13 -5.47 1.79 -8.47
N ARG A 14 -5.31 0.70 -9.22
CA ARG A 14 -4.00 0.16 -9.59
C ARG A 14 -3.20 1.16 -10.43
N GLN A 15 -3.81 1.75 -11.46
CA GLN A 15 -3.16 2.74 -12.31
C GLN A 15 -2.69 3.97 -11.51
N LEU A 16 -3.54 4.45 -10.60
CA LEU A 16 -3.20 5.56 -9.71
C LEU A 16 -2.06 5.19 -8.75
N LYS A 17 -2.09 4.02 -8.11
CA LYS A 17 -1.00 3.53 -7.24
C LYS A 17 0.33 3.49 -7.99
N THR A 18 0.36 2.88 -9.18
CA THR A 18 1.59 2.81 -10.00
C THR A 18 2.13 4.19 -10.37
N ALA A 19 1.25 5.13 -10.74
CA ALA A 19 1.64 6.50 -11.02
C ALA A 19 2.22 7.21 -9.79
N LEU A 20 1.61 7.02 -8.62
CA LEU A 20 2.10 7.61 -7.37
C LEU A 20 3.51 7.14 -7.04
N ILE A 21 3.75 5.83 -7.02
CA ILE A 21 5.08 5.27 -6.70
C ILE A 21 6.14 5.78 -7.69
N SER A 22 5.80 5.82 -8.98
CA SER A 22 6.71 6.32 -10.03
C SER A 22 7.05 7.81 -9.87
N LEU A 23 6.12 8.62 -9.39
CA LEU A 23 6.34 10.05 -9.14
C LEU A 23 7.11 10.27 -7.85
N LEU A 24 6.75 9.57 -6.77
CA LEU A 24 7.44 9.67 -5.48
C LEU A 24 8.89 9.17 -5.50
N ALA A 25 9.25 8.34 -6.48
CA ALA A 25 10.64 8.00 -6.74
C ALA A 25 11.49 9.19 -7.24
N LYS A 26 10.85 10.28 -7.68
CA LYS A 26 11.51 11.43 -8.35
C LYS A 26 11.31 12.76 -7.63
N GLN A 27 10.26 12.89 -6.81
CA GLN A 27 9.87 14.15 -6.18
C GLN A 27 9.12 13.90 -4.87
N SER A 28 9.08 14.90 -3.99
CA SER A 28 8.37 14.81 -2.70
C SER A 28 6.85 14.90 -2.82
N VAL A 29 6.13 14.63 -1.71
CA VAL A 29 4.66 14.70 -1.68
C VAL A 29 4.16 16.15 -1.76
N GLU A 30 4.93 17.09 -1.23
CA GLU A 30 4.63 18.52 -1.28
C GLU A 30 4.57 18.99 -2.74
N SER A 31 5.49 18.53 -3.58
CA SER A 31 5.55 18.86 -5.01
C SER A 31 4.62 18.01 -5.89
N LEU A 32 3.97 16.97 -5.36
CA LEU A 32 2.96 16.21 -6.09
C LEU A 32 1.73 17.08 -6.41
N ASN A 33 1.34 17.03 -7.70
CA ASN A 33 0.14 17.64 -8.23
C ASN A 33 -0.83 16.57 -8.76
N ILE A 34 -2.12 16.70 -8.43
CA ILE A 34 -3.20 15.82 -8.92
C ILE A 34 -3.21 15.74 -10.45
N GLN A 35 -2.90 16.83 -11.15
CA GLN A 35 -2.79 16.82 -12.62
C GLN A 35 -1.66 15.92 -13.10
N CYS A 36 -0.50 15.94 -12.44
CA CYS A 36 0.62 15.07 -12.79
C CYS A 36 0.29 13.60 -12.51
N ILE A 37 -0.34 13.32 -11.35
CA ILE A 37 -0.78 11.97 -10.96
C ILE A 37 -1.78 11.41 -11.99
N THR A 38 -2.81 12.18 -12.32
CA THR A 38 -3.88 11.75 -13.23
C THR A 38 -3.37 11.57 -14.66
N LYS A 39 -2.47 12.45 -15.13
CA LYS A 39 -1.78 12.30 -16.41
C LYS A 39 -0.94 11.02 -16.46
N ALA A 40 -0.11 10.78 -15.44
CA ALA A 40 0.72 9.57 -15.36
C ALA A 40 -0.11 8.28 -15.29
N ALA A 41 -1.23 8.31 -14.55
CA ALA A 41 -2.15 7.18 -14.43
C ALA A 41 -3.07 6.97 -15.64
N LYS A 42 -3.10 7.91 -16.60
CA LYS A 42 -4.03 7.93 -17.75
C LYS A 42 -5.50 7.88 -17.30
N VAL A 43 -5.85 8.70 -16.31
CA VAL A 43 -7.22 8.86 -15.80
C VAL A 43 -7.61 10.34 -15.76
N THR A 44 -8.91 10.64 -15.72
CA THR A 44 -9.38 12.03 -15.59
C THR A 44 -9.34 12.47 -14.12
N ARG A 45 -9.30 13.80 -13.89
CA ARG A 45 -9.43 14.37 -12.54
C ARG A 45 -10.76 13.99 -11.88
N GLY A 46 -11.86 13.98 -12.63
CA GLY A 46 -13.16 13.51 -12.14
C GLY A 46 -13.08 12.07 -11.62
N THR A 47 -12.42 11.18 -12.35
CA THR A 47 -12.17 9.79 -11.92
C THR A 47 -11.28 9.70 -10.68
N PHE A 48 -10.31 10.59 -10.50
CA PHE A 48 -9.54 10.67 -9.26
C PHE A 48 -10.42 11.06 -8.07
N TYR A 49 -11.17 12.15 -8.20
CA TYR A 49 -12.00 12.69 -7.10
C TYR A 49 -13.17 11.78 -6.72
N LEU A 50 -13.53 10.87 -7.63
CA LEU A 50 -14.43 9.78 -7.38
C LEU A 50 -13.90 8.82 -6.27
N HIS A 51 -12.59 8.71 -6.06
CA HIS A 51 -11.97 7.78 -5.10
C HIS A 51 -11.28 8.48 -3.94
N TYR A 52 -10.80 9.71 -4.15
CA TYR A 52 -9.94 10.42 -3.22
C TYR A 52 -10.36 11.89 -3.11
N THR A 53 -10.34 12.47 -1.91
CA THR A 53 -10.73 13.87 -1.72
C THR A 53 -9.65 14.83 -2.21
N ASP A 54 -8.39 14.49 -1.96
CA ASP A 54 -7.22 15.29 -2.29
C ASP A 54 -5.96 14.40 -2.38
N LYS A 55 -4.79 15.03 -2.53
CA LYS A 55 -3.52 14.30 -2.66
C LYS A 55 -3.10 13.58 -1.37
N HIS A 56 -3.39 14.14 -0.20
CA HIS A 56 -2.99 13.55 1.08
C HIS A 56 -3.87 12.35 1.40
N ASP A 57 -5.19 12.45 1.21
CA ASP A 57 -6.10 11.29 1.30
C ASP A 57 -5.71 10.16 0.36
N PHE A 58 -5.30 10.51 -0.87
CA PHE A 58 -4.82 9.52 -1.83
C PHE A 58 -3.56 8.80 -1.35
N VAL A 59 -2.54 9.56 -0.94
CA VAL A 59 -1.29 9.01 -0.41
C VAL A 59 -1.58 8.11 0.79
N LYS A 60 -2.31 8.60 1.78
CA LYS A 60 -2.72 7.86 2.98
C LYS A 60 -3.37 6.53 2.64
N LYS A 61 -4.36 6.54 1.75
CA LYS A 61 -5.07 5.32 1.34
C LYS A 61 -4.15 4.33 0.62
N VAL A 62 -3.22 4.81 -0.22
CA VAL A 62 -2.25 3.92 -0.89
C VAL A 62 -1.31 3.27 0.12
N VAL A 63 -0.79 4.03 1.09
CA VAL A 63 0.07 3.48 2.16
C VAL A 63 -0.70 2.48 3.00
N HIS A 64 -1.91 2.84 3.44
CA HIS A 64 -2.76 1.95 4.22
C HIS A 64 -3.08 0.65 3.46
N ASP A 65 -3.48 0.74 2.18
CA ASP A 65 -3.74 -0.45 1.35
C ASP A 65 -2.47 -1.30 1.19
N PHE A 66 -1.30 -0.68 1.04
CA PHE A 66 -0.01 -1.37 0.96
C PHE A 66 0.38 -2.09 2.27
N VAL A 67 0.29 -1.42 3.42
CA VAL A 67 0.56 -2.01 4.73
C VAL A 67 -0.39 -3.18 4.99
N LYS A 68 -1.67 -3.02 4.66
CA LYS A 68 -2.66 -4.09 4.77
C LYS A 68 -2.30 -5.30 3.91
N ASP A 69 -1.89 -5.07 2.65
CA ASP A 69 -1.44 -6.16 1.77
C ASP A 69 -0.18 -6.84 2.29
N PHE A 70 0.80 -6.08 2.82
CA PHE A 70 2.00 -6.62 3.44
C PHE A 70 1.66 -7.57 4.60
N PHE A 71 0.85 -7.12 5.57
CA PHE A 71 0.44 -7.96 6.69
C PHE A 71 -0.39 -9.15 6.23
N ARG A 72 -1.33 -8.96 5.30
CA ARG A 72 -2.13 -10.07 4.75
C ARG A 72 -1.26 -11.13 4.07
N SER A 73 -0.18 -10.73 3.41
CA SER A 73 0.77 -11.65 2.77
C SER A 73 1.79 -12.25 3.73
N SER A 74 2.04 -11.61 4.88
CA SER A 74 3.05 -12.04 5.86
C SER A 74 2.47 -12.84 7.02
N LEU A 75 1.18 -12.70 7.30
CA LEU A 75 0.49 -13.46 8.34
C LEU A 75 0.11 -14.85 7.84
N VAL A 76 0.57 -15.88 8.55
CA VAL A 76 0.30 -17.29 8.26
C VAL A 76 -0.38 -17.95 9.44
N ASP A 77 -1.05 -19.08 9.20
CA ASP A 77 -1.61 -19.90 10.26
C ASP A 77 -0.47 -20.45 11.14
N ALA A 78 -0.55 -20.23 12.45
CA ALA A 78 0.41 -20.74 13.41
C ALA A 78 0.25 -22.24 13.67
N LYS A 79 -0.92 -22.82 13.35
CA LYS A 79 -1.28 -24.21 13.66
C LYS A 79 -0.26 -25.26 13.20
N PRO A 80 0.40 -25.14 12.03
CA PRO A 80 1.45 -26.08 11.63
C PRO A 80 2.68 -26.09 12.56
N PHE A 81 2.89 -25.03 13.35
CA PHE A 81 4.07 -24.82 14.18
C PHE A 81 3.82 -25.05 15.68
N LEU A 82 2.58 -25.36 16.09
CA LEU A 82 2.22 -25.56 17.49
C LEU A 82 2.13 -27.06 17.80
N GLU A 83 3.04 -27.53 18.66
CA GLU A 83 3.16 -28.96 19.02
C GLU A 83 1.96 -29.47 19.84
N GLN A 84 1.31 -28.60 20.63
CA GLN A 84 0.22 -28.98 21.52
C GLN A 84 -1.16 -28.74 20.85
N LYS A 85 -1.52 -29.66 19.96
CA LYS A 85 -2.76 -29.64 19.15
C LYS A 85 -4.08 -29.71 19.95
N ALA A 86 -4.05 -29.81 21.28
CA ALA A 86 -5.19 -30.29 22.08
C ALA A 86 -6.02 -29.21 22.82
N GLN A 87 -5.60 -27.95 22.87
CA GLN A 87 -6.34 -26.91 23.65
C GLN A 87 -6.44 -25.54 22.98
N ILE A 88 -6.06 -25.43 21.70
CA ILE A 88 -6.27 -24.19 20.96
C ILE A 88 -7.72 -24.23 20.46
N SER A 89 -8.51 -23.22 20.86
CA SER A 89 -9.87 -23.03 20.37
C SER A 89 -9.91 -23.05 18.84
N GLU A 90 -11.08 -23.27 18.23
CA GLU A 90 -11.27 -23.30 16.76
C GLU A 90 -10.78 -22.05 16.01
N HIS A 91 -10.32 -21.01 16.71
CA HIS A 91 -9.86 -19.77 16.13
C HIS A 91 -8.46 -19.91 15.55
N GLN A 92 -8.30 -19.50 14.30
CA GLN A 92 -6.99 -19.35 13.64
C GLN A 92 -6.12 -18.38 14.45
N VAL A 93 -4.98 -18.87 14.95
CA VAL A 93 -3.93 -18.01 15.49
C VAL A 93 -3.05 -17.60 14.31
N GLN A 94 -3.03 -16.32 13.96
CA GLN A 94 -2.16 -15.79 12.92
C GLN A 94 -0.84 -15.32 13.51
N VAL A 95 0.27 -15.75 12.90
CA VAL A 95 1.63 -15.31 13.27
C VAL A 95 2.32 -14.68 12.07
N PHE A 96 3.27 -13.79 12.34
CA PHE A 96 4.07 -13.16 11.31
C PHE A 96 5.16 -14.14 10.82
N SER A 97 5.12 -14.50 9.54
CA SER A 97 6.18 -15.28 8.89
C SER A 97 7.25 -14.35 8.31
N LEU A 98 8.48 -14.47 8.81
CA LEU A 98 9.62 -13.75 8.26
C LEU A 98 9.88 -14.11 6.80
N GLU A 99 9.74 -15.39 6.43
CA GLU A 99 9.91 -15.84 5.05
C GLU A 99 8.88 -15.17 4.12
N ALA A 100 7.60 -15.20 4.49
CA ALA A 100 6.54 -14.60 3.69
C ALA A 100 6.69 -13.07 3.62
N GLY A 101 7.06 -12.44 4.74
CA GLY A 101 7.36 -11.01 4.81
C GLY A 101 8.52 -10.61 3.91
N PHE A 102 9.66 -11.30 3.99
CA PHE A 102 10.82 -11.03 3.13
C PHE A 102 10.52 -11.29 1.65
N LYS A 103 9.73 -12.33 1.33
CA LYS A 103 9.28 -12.58 -0.04
C LYS A 103 8.43 -11.43 -0.58
N TYR A 104 7.50 -10.89 0.23
CA TYR A 104 6.70 -9.74 -0.18
C TYR A 104 7.58 -8.49 -0.37
N ILE A 105 8.49 -8.22 0.56
CA ILE A 105 9.44 -7.10 0.45
C ILE A 105 10.28 -7.21 -0.83
N ALA A 106 10.82 -8.38 -1.13
CA ALA A 106 11.59 -8.60 -2.36
C ALA A 106 10.75 -8.39 -3.62
N THR A 107 9.47 -8.79 -3.60
CA THR A 107 8.54 -8.62 -4.72
C THR A 107 8.15 -7.15 -4.94
N GLU A 108 7.93 -6.41 -3.86
CA GLU A 108 7.43 -5.03 -3.88
C GLU A 108 8.54 -4.01 -3.52
N TYR A 109 9.82 -4.35 -3.71
CA TYR A 109 10.96 -3.60 -3.16
C TYR A 109 10.98 -2.12 -3.59
N GLN A 110 10.52 -1.80 -4.81
CA GLN A 110 10.44 -0.42 -5.30
C GLN A 110 9.48 0.42 -4.47
N THR A 111 8.33 -0.14 -4.09
CA THR A 111 7.37 0.53 -3.23
C THR A 111 7.98 0.78 -1.86
N PHE A 112 8.67 -0.22 -1.29
CA PHE A 112 9.41 -0.06 -0.03
C PHE A 112 10.47 1.05 -0.12
N MET A 113 11.32 1.03 -1.15
CA MET A 113 12.35 2.04 -1.35
C MET A 113 11.79 3.46 -1.40
N VAL A 114 10.66 3.64 -2.08
CA VAL A 114 9.96 4.94 -2.15
C VAL A 114 9.37 5.34 -0.80
N LEU A 115 8.68 4.42 -0.12
CA LEU A 115 8.02 4.69 1.16
C LEU A 115 9.02 5.03 2.28
N PHE A 116 10.16 4.34 2.33
CA PHE A 116 11.19 4.57 3.33
C PHE A 116 12.13 5.74 2.99
N GLY A 117 11.88 6.45 1.88
CA GLY A 117 12.74 7.56 1.43
C GLY A 117 14.15 7.10 1.07
N LEU A 118 14.31 5.84 0.67
CA LEU A 118 15.60 5.26 0.28
C LEU A 118 15.95 5.53 -1.19
N THR A 119 15.07 6.21 -1.93
CA THR A 119 15.27 6.62 -3.32
C THR A 119 14.93 8.10 -3.53
N GLY A 120 15.87 8.83 -4.13
CA GLY A 120 15.69 10.22 -4.56
C GLY A 120 15.68 11.23 -3.42
N GLU A 121 15.26 12.47 -3.71
CA GLU A 121 15.13 13.56 -2.72
C GLU A 121 13.82 13.47 -1.89
N ASN A 122 13.11 12.36 -1.99
CA ASN A 122 11.82 12.20 -1.33
C ASN A 122 12.01 12.10 0.20
N ARG A 123 11.17 12.82 0.96
CA ARG A 123 11.09 12.76 2.43
C ARG A 123 9.81 12.06 2.90
N PHE A 124 9.28 11.14 2.10
CA PHE A 124 8.03 10.44 2.36
C PHE A 124 8.01 9.74 3.73
N ASN A 125 9.18 9.29 4.19
CA ASN A 125 9.35 8.68 5.50
C ASN A 125 8.82 9.56 6.65
N ASP A 126 8.87 10.89 6.52
CA ASP A 126 8.36 11.82 7.54
C ASP A 126 6.83 11.76 7.64
N GLU A 127 6.12 11.59 6.51
CA GLU A 127 4.67 11.40 6.49
C GLU A 127 4.27 10.04 7.10
N ILE A 128 5.00 8.96 6.77
CA ILE A 128 4.74 7.65 7.38
C ILE A 128 4.92 7.72 8.90
N LYS A 129 5.99 8.37 9.37
CA LYS A 129 6.21 8.52 10.82
C LYS A 129 5.03 9.20 11.49
N SER A 130 4.51 10.29 10.92
CA SER A 130 3.36 11.01 11.49
C SER A 130 2.04 10.25 11.48
N GLU A 131 1.87 9.30 10.55
CA GLU A 131 0.65 8.50 10.42
C GLU A 131 0.63 7.26 11.32
N PHE A 132 1.81 6.71 11.65
CA PHE A 132 1.94 5.41 12.32
C PHE A 132 2.68 5.44 13.66
N PHE A 133 3.32 6.55 14.04
CA PHE A 133 4.06 6.73 15.30
C PHE A 133 3.71 8.07 15.97
#